data_AF-A0A085L6H0-F1
#
_entry.id   AF-A0A085L6H0-F1
#
_cell.length_a   1.000
_cell.length_b   1.000
_cell.length_c   1.000
_cell.angle_alpha   90.00
_cell.angle_beta   90.00
_cell.angle_gamma   90.00
#
_symmetry.space_group_name_H-M   'P 1'
#
loop_
_entity.id
_entity.type
_entity.pdbx_description
1 polymer ?
#
loop_
_entity_poly.entity_id
_entity_poly.type
_entity_poly.pdbx_seq_one_letter_code
_entity_poly.pdbx_strand_id
1 'polypeptide(L)' 'GKIEGKIEDICKFMVRRFSADYDEVIEKVRPVASLSADTASLEILDGIIEELFAANTLEEAQAIIRRAVGKSLQ' A
#
# COMPACT_ATOMS: atom_id res chain seq x y z
N GLY A 1 -2.44 6.14 14.02
CA GLY A 1 -3.03 4.82 14.36
C GLY A 1 -2.30 3.69 13.66
N LYS A 2 -2.56 2.41 14.02
CA LYS A 2 -1.85 1.25 13.43
C LYS A 2 -1.96 1.20 11.89
N ILE A 3 -3.13 1.57 11.36
CA ILE A 3 -3.38 1.67 9.91
C ILE A 3 -2.54 2.79 9.27
N GLU A 4 -2.59 4.02 9.81
CA GLU A 4 -1.80 5.15 9.29
C GLU A 4 -0.29 4.86 9.29
N GLY A 5 0.20 4.18 10.33
CA GLY A 5 1.61 3.76 10.39
C GLY A 5 2.00 2.82 9.25
N LYS A 6 1.16 1.83 8.92
CA LYS A 6 1.41 0.93 7.78
C LYS A 6 1.34 1.63 6.43
N ILE A 7 0.40 2.56 6.26
CA ILE A 7 0.36 3.39 5.04
C ILE A 7 1.67 4.17 4.89
N GLU A 8 2.13 4.79 5.98
CA GLU A 8 3.37 5.55 5.98
C GLU A 8 4.59 4.67 5.66
N ASP A 9 4.64 3.46 6.21
CA ASP A 9 5.69 2.47 5.92
C ASP A 9 5.71 2.07 4.44
N ILE A 10 4.55 1.80 3.84
CA ILE A 10 4.42 1.52 2.41
C ILE A 10 4.91 2.71 1.58
N CYS A 11 4.50 3.94 1.91
CA CYS A 11 4.92 5.14 1.18
C CYS A 11 6.44 5.34 1.28
N LYS A 12 7.01 5.22 2.47
CA LYS A 12 8.48 5.31 2.68
C LYS A 12 9.22 4.22 1.92
N PHE A 13 8.70 2.99 1.89
CA PHE A 13 9.29 1.90 1.12
C PHE A 13 9.32 2.24 -0.38
N MET A 14 8.20 2.69 -0.93
CA MET A 14 8.08 3.06 -2.34
C MET A 14 9.06 4.17 -2.73
N VAL A 15 9.16 5.23 -1.91
CA VAL A 15 10.13 6.32 -2.13
C VAL A 15 11.56 5.77 -2.08
N ARG A 16 11.92 5.01 -1.05
CA ARG A 16 13.30 4.54 -0.85
C ARG A 16 13.76 3.53 -1.91
N ARG A 17 12.88 2.60 -2.28
CA ARG A 17 13.23 1.46 -3.14
C ARG A 17 13.11 1.78 -4.63
N PHE A 18 12.14 2.63 -4.98
CA PHE A 18 11.76 2.89 -6.37
C PHE A 18 11.80 4.38 -6.75
N SER A 19 12.20 5.28 -5.84
CA SER A 19 12.16 6.74 -6.06
C SER A 19 10.77 7.24 -6.48
N ALA A 20 9.72 6.59 -5.99
CA ALA A 20 8.34 6.97 -6.26
C ALA A 20 8.00 8.32 -5.61
N ASP A 21 7.02 9.02 -6.17
CA ASP A 21 6.47 10.21 -5.55
C ASP A 21 5.61 9.84 -4.32
N TYR A 22 5.87 10.47 -3.19
CA TYR A 22 5.19 10.14 -1.93
C TYR A 22 3.69 10.47 -2.00
N ASP A 23 3.33 11.62 -2.58
CA ASP A 23 1.96 12.11 -2.65
C ASP A 23 1.12 11.24 -3.61
N GLU A 24 1.72 10.79 -4.72
CA GLU A 24 1.08 9.84 -5.64
C GLU A 24 0.84 8.48 -4.96
N VAL A 25 1.79 8.00 -4.16
CA VAL A 25 1.67 6.70 -3.48
C VAL A 25 0.64 6.76 -2.36
N ILE A 26 0.63 7.82 -1.55
CA ILE A 26 -0.34 7.95 -0.46
C ILE A 26 -1.77 8.06 -0.97
N GLU A 27 -2.02 8.76 -2.09
CA GLU A 27 -3.34 8.81 -2.72
C GLU A 27 -3.85 7.43 -3.15
N LYS A 28 -2.94 6.56 -3.62
CA LYS A 28 -3.29 5.19 -4.04
C LYS A 28 -3.51 4.23 -2.88
N VAL A 29 -2.77 4.36 -1.79
CA VAL A 29 -2.82 3.42 -0.64
C VAL A 29 -3.90 3.82 0.36
N ARG A 30 -4.19 5.12 0.54
CA ARG A 30 -5.16 5.63 1.51
C ARG A 30 -6.57 5.03 1.40
N PRO A 31 -7.12 4.71 0.21
CA PRO A 31 -8.41 4.03 0.09
C PRO A 31 -8.51 2.71 0.87
N VAL A 32 -7.39 1.97 1.06
CA VAL A 32 -7.36 0.76 1.89
C VAL A 32 -7.74 1.06 3.34
N ALA A 33 -7.38 2.24 3.86
CA ALA A 33 -7.71 2.66 5.22
C ALA A 33 -9.12 3.20 5.39
N SER A 34 -9.81 3.57 4.31
CA SER A 34 -11.19 4.09 4.38
C SER A 34 -12.26 3.00 4.59
N LEU A 35 -11.89 1.71 4.54
CA LEU A 35 -12.81 0.57 4.61
C LEU A 35 -13.12 0.09 6.04
N SER A 36 -13.10 1.00 7.00
CA SER A 36 -13.45 0.82 8.43
C SER A 36 -12.38 0.16 9.31
N ALA A 37 -12.52 0.41 10.62
CA ALA A 37 -11.55 0.17 11.69
C ALA A 37 -11.38 -1.30 12.09
N ASP A 38 -11.38 -2.22 11.11
CA ASP A 38 -11.29 -3.66 11.34
C ASP A 38 -10.00 -4.29 10.80
N THR A 39 -9.69 -5.45 11.37
CA THR A 39 -8.53 -6.32 11.09
C THR A 39 -8.25 -6.51 9.59
N ALA A 40 -9.29 -6.53 8.75
CA ALA A 40 -9.18 -6.70 7.30
C ALA A 40 -8.32 -5.61 6.62
N SER A 41 -8.46 -4.35 7.03
CA SER A 41 -7.65 -3.25 6.48
C SER A 41 -6.16 -3.43 6.80
N LEU A 42 -5.85 -3.98 7.99
CA LEU A 42 -4.48 -4.27 8.37
C LEU A 42 -3.92 -5.47 7.62
N GLU A 43 -4.70 -6.54 7.43
CA GLU A 43 -4.29 -7.72 6.65
C GLU A 43 -3.99 -7.36 5.19
N ILE A 44 -4.78 -6.47 4.59
CA ILE A 44 -4.53 -5.99 3.23
C ILE A 44 -3.21 -5.19 3.17
N LEU A 45 -2.97 -4.30 4.14
CA LEU A 45 -1.73 -3.51 4.21
C LEU A 45 -0.51 -4.40 4.46
N ASP A 46 -0.64 -5.44 5.28
CA ASP A 46 0.40 -6.45 5.50
C ASP A 46 0.70 -7.22 4.20
N GLY A 47 -0.32 -7.67 3.48
CA GLY A 47 -0.15 -8.32 2.18
C GLY A 47 0.51 -7.42 1.13
N ILE A 48 0.19 -6.12 1.12
CA ILE A 48 0.86 -5.16 0.24
C ILE A 48 2.36 -5.11 0.54
N ILE A 49 2.76 -5.00 1.82
CA ILE A 49 4.17 -4.94 2.21
C ILE A 49 4.91 -6.20 1.78
N GLU A 50 4.32 -7.37 2.00
CA GLU A 50 4.91 -8.66 1.58
C GLU A 50 5.10 -8.75 0.07
N GLU A 51 4.08 -8.42 -0.73
CA GLU A 51 4.18 -8.43 -2.19
C GLU A 51 5.20 -7.38 -2.69
N LEU A 52 5.27 -6.20 -2.06
CA LEU A 52 6.22 -5.14 -2.41
C LEU A 52 7.69 -5.54 -2.18
N PHE A 53 7.98 -6.39 -1.19
CA PHE A 53 9.33 -6.91 -0.99
C PHE A 53 9.82 -7.77 -2.16
N ALA A 54 8.90 -8.43 -2.88
CA ALA A 54 9.22 -9.24 -4.05
C ALA A 54 9.25 -8.44 -5.36
N ALA A 55 8.79 -7.18 -5.36
CA ALA A 55 8.75 -6.34 -6.56
C ALA A 55 10.15 -5.87 -6.98
N ASN A 56 10.44 -5.97 -8.28
CA ASN A 56 11.71 -5.56 -8.86
C ASN A 56 11.63 -4.17 -9.50
N THR A 57 10.43 -3.73 -9.90
CA THR A 57 10.21 -2.44 -10.58
C THR A 57 9.14 -1.60 -9.91
N LEU A 58 9.15 -0.30 -10.22
CA LEU A 58 8.11 0.62 -9.77
C LEU A 58 6.74 0.23 -10.33
N GLU A 59 6.69 -0.22 -11.58
CA GLU A 59 5.47 -0.66 -12.24
C GLU A 59 4.83 -1.86 -11.55
N GLU A 60 5.63 -2.87 -11.19
CA GLU A 60 5.18 -4.03 -10.42
C GLU A 60 4.64 -3.61 -9.05
N ALA A 61 5.39 -2.76 -8.35
CA ALA A 61 5.01 -2.24 -7.05
C ALA A 61 3.69 -1.45 -7.09
N GLN A 62 3.51 -0.60 -8.10
CA GLN A 62 2.26 0.11 -8.33
C GLN A 62 1.10 -0.83 -8.69
N ALA A 63 1.36 -1.90 -9.45
CA ALA A 63 0.34 -2.89 -9.80
C ALA A 63 -0.16 -3.65 -8.56
N ILE A 64 0.74 -3.99 -7.63
CA ILE A 64 0.41 -4.61 -6.33
C ILE A 64 -0.55 -3.72 -5.55
N ILE A 65 -0.22 -2.43 -5.36
CA ILE A 65 -1.06 -1.48 -4.63
C ILE A 65 -2.45 -1.37 -5.29
N ARG A 66 -2.50 -1.19 -6.61
CA ARG A 66 -3.78 -1.09 -7.35
C ARG A 66 -4.64 -2.34 -7.20
N ARG A 67 -4.01 -3.54 -7.28
CA ARG A 67 -4.71 -4.81 -7.11
C ARG A 67 -5.28 -4.97 -5.70
N ALA A 68 -4.50 -4.61 -4.68
CA ALA A 68 -4.94 -4.71 -3.29
C ALA A 68 -6.12 -3.77 -3.00
N VAL A 69 -6.06 -2.53 -3.50
CA VAL A 69 -7.18 -1.57 -3.43
C VAL A 69 -8.40 -2.06 -4.20
N GLY A 70 -8.20 -2.64 -5.39
CA GLY A 70 -9.30 -3.22 -6.17
C GLY A 70 -10.01 -4.34 -5.41
N LYS A 71 -9.25 -5.25 -4.78
CA LYS A 71 -9.81 -6.32 -3.94
C LYS A 71 -10.54 -5.80 -2.71
N SER A 72 -10.13 -4.66 -2.16
CA SER A 72 -10.73 -4.10 -0.95
C SER A 72 -12.07 -3.39 -1.23
N LEU A 73 -12.33 -3.02 -2.50
CA LEU A 73 -13.55 -2.33 -2.94
C LEU A 73 -14.63 -3.28 -3.48
N GLN A 74 -14.35 -4.58 -3.59
CA GLN A 74 -15.27 -5.63 -4.06
C GLN A 74 -15.90 -6.37 -2.90
#